data_AF-A0A7K0CTY7-F1
#
_entry.id   AF-A0A7K0CTY7-F1
#
_cell.length_a   1.000
_cell.length_b   1.000
_cell.length_c   1.000
_cell.angle_alpha   90.00
_cell.angle_beta   90.00
_cell.angle_gamma   90.00
#
_symmetry.space_group_name_H-M   'P 1'
#
loop_
_entity.id
_entity.type
_entity.pdbx_description
1 polymer ?
#
loop_
_entity_poly.entity_id
_entity_poly.type
_entity_poly.pdbx_seq_one_letter_code
_entity_poly.pdbx_strand_id
1 'polypeptide(L)'
;MLIFTVRLLQVQAVDAAAFAEKAKVNRLVPLTLAAERGRITDRDGVELAANVDAYDITADPYLFTPGQAKTPDAPKQAARLLAPVLGKDEAELARLLAKPDTRWVRLARLQSPQTWQQIQRMKTERAEDGAPGNVLAGVFAERKSKRVYPNGDLAAGILGFVNTEGKGGAGVESALNEELAGKDGKLVYAQSAGRRVPTAGSREQPAEPGSDVELTIDRDIQWAAQSAITDTVKKYRAERGYVVVQDNRTGEILAMANAPGYDPNDLSRVTAEQLPNWAVEDVYEPGSVNKVISMSAVLEENAATPLTRVVVPNRLPRADRAFGDDHDHETYYLTLAGVLAKSSNIGTILAVEQLGKDQRTANRVLYSYLRKFGLGRPTGLDFPGESAGLLAPPQKWDAAQQYTIPFGQGLSITALHAASVYSTIANDGVRIAPTLVRGRQGADGRFVAAPEPERRQVVSKKTANTVAKMLQSVVDDREGTGVGARIPGYRVAGKTGTSNRVDPRTGRYHGYTASFAGFAPADNPRVTVYCAVQDPKRIGHYGGQICGPVFKQVMEFSLKTLQVPPSGAEAPGFPVTYDPHKKTD
;
A
#
# COMPACT_ATOMS: atom_id res chain seq x y z
N MET A 1 -78.73 0.27 -12.91
CA MET A 1 -78.06 -0.61 -13.90
C MET A 1 -77.32 0.20 -14.96
N LEU A 2 -77.98 1.04 -15.76
CA LEU A 2 -77.35 1.81 -16.85
C LEU A 2 -76.10 2.62 -16.43
N ILE A 3 -76.15 3.31 -15.29
CA ILE A 3 -75.03 4.10 -14.76
C ILE A 3 -73.80 3.23 -14.46
N PHE A 4 -74.01 2.02 -13.91
CA PHE A 4 -72.93 1.07 -13.65
C PHE A 4 -72.37 0.49 -14.95
N THR A 5 -73.21 0.23 -15.94
CA THR A 5 -72.78 -0.24 -17.27
C THR A 5 -71.96 0.81 -18.01
N VAL A 6 -72.39 2.07 -17.98
CA VAL A 6 -71.66 3.20 -18.57
C VAL A 6 -70.33 3.41 -17.84
N ARG A 7 -70.33 3.34 -16.50
CA ARG A 7 -69.10 3.47 -15.73
C ARG A 7 -68.13 2.30 -15.98
N LEU A 8 -68.65 1.09 -16.14
CA LEU A 8 -67.85 -0.09 -16.49
C LEU A 8 -67.20 0.06 -17.87
N LEU A 9 -67.97 0.48 -18.89
CA LEU A 9 -67.47 0.76 -20.24
C LEU A 9 -66.44 1.89 -20.25
N GLN A 10 -66.65 2.95 -19.47
CA GLN A 10 -65.69 4.03 -19.31
C GLN A 10 -64.36 3.47 -18.74
N VAL A 11 -64.40 2.69 -17.67
CA VAL A 11 -63.19 2.15 -17.03
C VAL A 11 -62.49 1.08 -17.89
N GLN A 12 -63.24 0.21 -18.56
CA GLN A 12 -62.70 -0.95 -19.28
C GLN A 12 -62.38 -0.72 -20.76
N ALA A 13 -62.95 0.30 -21.40
CA ALA A 13 -62.71 0.56 -22.83
C ALA A 13 -62.06 1.93 -23.09
N VAL A 14 -62.54 2.98 -22.42
CA VAL A 14 -62.06 4.35 -22.65
C VAL A 14 -60.80 4.65 -21.83
N ASP A 15 -60.87 4.40 -20.52
CA ASP A 15 -59.78 4.66 -19.59
C ASP A 15 -58.82 3.45 -19.46
N ALA A 16 -59.09 2.34 -20.15
CA ALA A 16 -58.31 1.11 -20.02
C ALA A 16 -56.82 1.30 -20.34
N ALA A 17 -56.48 2.11 -21.34
CA ALA A 17 -55.08 2.43 -21.63
C ALA A 17 -54.43 3.22 -20.48
N ALA A 18 -55.14 4.20 -19.89
CA ALA A 18 -54.64 5.01 -18.79
C ALA A 18 -54.53 4.20 -17.47
N PHE A 19 -55.49 3.31 -17.20
CA PHE A 19 -55.43 2.40 -16.06
C PHE A 19 -54.41 1.28 -16.26
N ALA A 20 -54.23 0.78 -17.48
CA ALA A 20 -53.19 -0.19 -17.80
C ALA A 20 -51.79 0.42 -17.68
N GLU A 21 -51.58 1.67 -18.11
CA GLU A 21 -50.31 2.39 -17.89
C GLU A 21 -50.06 2.67 -16.40
N LYS A 22 -51.06 3.17 -15.66
CA LYS A 22 -50.96 3.30 -14.18
C LYS A 22 -50.71 1.95 -13.49
N ALA A 23 -51.26 0.85 -14.02
CA ALA A 23 -51.01 -0.49 -13.51
C ALA A 23 -49.63 -1.05 -13.94
N LYS A 24 -49.08 -0.66 -15.09
CA LYS A 24 -47.71 -1.02 -15.52
C LYS A 24 -46.65 -0.38 -14.63
N VAL A 25 -46.83 0.90 -14.25
CA VAL A 25 -45.97 1.59 -13.28
C VAL A 25 -45.93 0.85 -11.94
N ASN A 26 -47.04 0.24 -11.52
CA ASN A 26 -47.14 -0.56 -10.30
C ASN A 26 -46.76 -2.06 -10.48
N ARG A 27 -46.42 -2.51 -11.71
CA ARG A 27 -46.11 -3.92 -12.00
C ARG A 27 -44.66 -4.17 -12.38
N LEU A 28 -43.96 -3.20 -12.97
CA LEU A 28 -42.56 -3.38 -13.38
C LEU A 28 -41.60 -3.04 -12.24
N VAL A 29 -40.88 -4.04 -11.74
CA VAL A 29 -39.88 -3.87 -10.69
C VAL A 29 -38.49 -3.89 -11.33
N PRO A 30 -37.72 -2.79 -11.24
CA PRO A 30 -36.32 -2.79 -11.61
C PRO A 30 -35.50 -3.50 -10.53
N LEU A 31 -34.68 -4.45 -10.94
CA LEU A 31 -33.69 -5.13 -10.12
C LEU A 31 -32.31 -4.87 -10.73
N THR A 32 -31.40 -4.31 -9.94
CA THR A 32 -30.00 -4.17 -10.33
C THR A 32 -29.34 -5.54 -10.29
N LEU A 33 -28.68 -5.93 -11.38
CA LEU A 33 -27.80 -7.09 -11.43
C LEU A 33 -26.40 -6.58 -11.11
N ALA A 34 -25.93 -6.77 -9.88
CA ALA A 34 -24.63 -6.27 -9.47
C ALA A 34 -23.51 -6.93 -10.30
N ALA A 35 -22.57 -6.15 -10.79
CA ALA A 35 -21.36 -6.67 -11.40
C ALA A 35 -20.49 -7.38 -10.37
N GLU A 36 -19.82 -8.45 -10.81
CA GLU A 36 -18.78 -9.07 -10.00
C GLU A 36 -17.54 -8.19 -10.05
N ARG A 37 -17.06 -7.78 -8.88
CA ARG A 37 -15.83 -6.99 -8.77
C ARG A 37 -14.63 -7.85 -9.18
N GLY A 38 -13.66 -7.34 -9.94
CA GLY A 38 -12.45 -8.09 -10.31
C GLY A 38 -11.61 -8.48 -9.09
N ARG A 39 -10.95 -9.64 -9.14
CA ARG A 39 -10.01 -10.11 -8.13
C ARG A 39 -8.72 -9.29 -8.15
N ILE A 40 -8.00 -9.30 -7.05
CA ILE A 40 -6.62 -8.80 -6.99
C ILE A 40 -5.73 -9.98 -6.62
N THR A 41 -4.72 -10.28 -7.43
CA THR A 41 -3.76 -11.36 -7.19
C THR A 41 -2.35 -10.83 -7.00
N ASP A 42 -1.51 -11.65 -6.38
CA ASP A 42 -0.06 -11.46 -6.43
C ASP A 42 0.50 -11.86 -7.81
N ARG A 43 1.82 -11.72 -7.98
CA ARG A 43 2.52 -12.01 -9.25
C ARG A 43 2.50 -13.48 -9.70
N ASP A 44 2.12 -14.39 -8.80
CA ASP A 44 2.03 -15.83 -9.05
C ASP A 44 0.57 -16.31 -9.17
N GLY A 45 -0.39 -15.37 -9.16
CA GLY A 45 -1.82 -15.64 -9.33
C GLY A 45 -2.54 -16.01 -8.04
N VAL A 46 -1.92 -15.86 -6.87
CA VAL A 46 -2.57 -16.10 -5.59
C VAL A 46 -3.50 -14.94 -5.25
N GLU A 47 -4.75 -15.24 -4.90
CA GLU A 47 -5.74 -14.24 -4.53
C GLU A 47 -5.34 -13.47 -3.24
N LEU A 48 -5.20 -12.16 -3.38
CA LEU A 48 -5.00 -11.20 -2.29
C LEU A 48 -6.33 -10.53 -1.90
N ALA A 49 -7.20 -10.28 -2.88
CA ALA A 49 -8.58 -9.87 -2.67
C ALA A 49 -9.51 -10.67 -3.60
N ALA A 50 -10.52 -11.29 -3.02
CA ALA A 50 -11.46 -12.16 -3.70
C ALA A 50 -12.90 -11.79 -3.35
N ASN A 51 -13.84 -12.39 -4.06
CA ASN A 51 -15.26 -12.20 -3.82
C ASN A 51 -15.89 -13.51 -3.40
N VAL A 52 -16.76 -13.47 -2.41
CA VAL A 52 -17.57 -14.62 -1.99
C VAL A 52 -19.03 -14.29 -2.09
N ASP A 53 -19.82 -15.31 -2.41
CA ASP A 53 -21.28 -15.22 -2.39
C ASP A 53 -21.77 -14.76 -1.02
N ALA A 54 -22.65 -13.78 -1.02
CA ALA A 54 -23.29 -13.27 0.18
C ALA A 54 -24.75 -12.91 -0.09
N TYR A 55 -25.50 -12.72 0.99
CA TYR A 55 -26.92 -12.38 0.91
C TYR A 55 -27.25 -11.23 1.84
N ASP A 56 -27.90 -10.20 1.32
CA ASP A 56 -28.63 -9.26 2.16
C ASP A 56 -29.96 -9.94 2.53
N ILE A 57 -30.17 -10.16 3.83
CA ILE A 57 -31.42 -10.74 4.36
C ILE A 57 -32.42 -9.62 4.49
N THR A 58 -33.53 -9.74 3.76
CA THR A 58 -34.58 -8.72 3.68
C THR A 58 -35.92 -9.30 4.12
N ALA A 59 -36.88 -8.44 4.37
CA ALA A 59 -38.24 -8.84 4.68
C ALA A 59 -39.26 -7.88 4.07
N ASP A 60 -40.49 -8.38 3.87
CA ASP A 60 -41.68 -7.57 3.57
C ASP A 60 -42.57 -7.51 4.82
N PRO A 61 -42.47 -6.44 5.64
CA PRO A 61 -43.22 -6.31 6.89
C PRO A 61 -44.75 -6.46 6.76
N TYR A 62 -45.33 -6.15 5.60
CA TYR A 62 -46.75 -6.39 5.35
C TYR A 62 -47.15 -7.86 5.53
N LEU A 63 -46.24 -8.79 5.16
CA LEU A 63 -46.46 -10.24 5.30
C LEU A 63 -46.42 -10.73 6.75
N PHE A 64 -46.00 -9.89 7.70
CA PHE A 64 -45.99 -10.18 9.14
C PHE A 64 -47.23 -9.62 9.85
N THR A 65 -48.16 -8.99 9.13
CA THR A 65 -49.43 -8.55 9.73
C THR A 65 -50.30 -9.76 10.12
N PRO A 66 -51.12 -9.66 11.17
CA PRO A 66 -51.97 -10.78 11.60
C PRO A 66 -52.85 -11.35 10.48
N GLY A 67 -53.33 -10.50 9.56
CA GLY A 67 -54.14 -10.92 8.41
C GLY A 67 -53.36 -11.72 7.36
N GLN A 68 -52.06 -11.47 7.19
CA GLN A 68 -51.21 -12.16 6.21
C GLN A 68 -50.53 -13.38 6.82
N ALA A 69 -49.88 -13.19 7.97
CA ALA A 69 -49.16 -14.25 8.68
C ALA A 69 -50.09 -15.23 9.40
N LYS A 70 -51.39 -14.89 9.57
CA LYS A 70 -52.36 -15.66 10.37
C LYS A 70 -51.90 -15.91 11.82
N THR A 71 -50.99 -15.07 12.32
CA THR A 71 -50.37 -15.15 13.66
C THR A 71 -50.34 -13.75 14.27
N PRO A 72 -50.97 -13.50 15.45
CA PRO A 72 -51.08 -12.17 16.05
C PRO A 72 -49.75 -11.47 16.37
N ASP A 73 -48.71 -12.22 16.73
CA ASP A 73 -47.41 -11.73 17.16
C ASP A 73 -46.27 -12.15 16.20
N ALA A 74 -46.60 -12.35 14.92
CA ALA A 74 -45.65 -12.81 13.89
C ALA A 74 -44.33 -12.02 13.85
N PRO A 75 -44.29 -10.68 13.98
CA PRO A 75 -43.02 -9.94 14.01
C PRO A 75 -42.09 -10.37 15.16
N LYS A 76 -42.63 -10.60 16.37
CA LYS A 76 -41.84 -11.00 17.54
C LYS A 76 -41.36 -12.43 17.41
N GLN A 77 -42.23 -13.35 16.98
CA GLN A 77 -41.85 -14.74 16.76
C GLN A 77 -40.77 -14.88 15.69
N ALA A 78 -40.91 -14.17 14.56
CA ALA A 78 -39.91 -14.17 13.51
C ALA A 78 -38.58 -13.57 13.99
N ALA A 79 -38.62 -12.47 14.73
CA ALA A 79 -37.43 -11.86 15.32
C ALA A 79 -36.68 -12.82 16.25
N ARG A 80 -37.40 -13.55 17.13
CA ARG A 80 -36.80 -14.54 18.04
C ARG A 80 -36.06 -15.66 17.32
N LEU A 81 -36.57 -16.07 16.15
CA LEU A 81 -35.92 -17.09 15.31
C LEU A 81 -34.72 -16.55 14.54
N LEU A 82 -34.84 -15.32 14.02
CA LEU A 82 -33.82 -14.70 13.18
C LEU A 82 -32.65 -14.13 14.00
N ALA A 83 -32.90 -13.61 15.19
CA ALA A 83 -31.89 -12.99 16.06
C ALA A 83 -30.63 -13.85 16.27
N PRO A 84 -30.72 -15.13 16.68
CA PRO A 84 -29.53 -15.96 16.88
C PRO A 84 -28.79 -16.29 15.57
N VAL A 85 -29.52 -16.38 14.45
CA VAL A 85 -28.95 -16.72 13.13
C VAL A 85 -28.27 -15.51 12.49
N LEU A 86 -28.82 -14.31 12.70
CA LEU A 86 -28.31 -13.06 12.15
C LEU A 86 -27.32 -12.35 13.09
N GLY A 87 -27.16 -12.84 14.33
CA GLY A 87 -26.35 -12.17 15.37
C GLY A 87 -26.85 -10.76 15.69
N LYS A 88 -28.18 -10.58 15.70
CA LYS A 88 -28.85 -9.28 15.88
C LYS A 88 -29.72 -9.27 17.12
N ASP A 89 -29.98 -8.06 17.63
CA ASP A 89 -30.89 -7.88 18.75
C ASP A 89 -32.34 -8.22 18.33
N GLU A 90 -33.02 -9.02 19.15
CA GLU A 90 -34.39 -9.47 18.88
C GLU A 90 -35.37 -8.30 18.84
N ALA A 91 -35.23 -7.33 19.75
CA ALA A 91 -36.14 -6.20 19.81
C ALA A 91 -35.96 -5.26 18.61
N GLU A 92 -34.72 -5.09 18.14
CA GLU A 92 -34.41 -4.36 16.91
C GLU A 92 -35.10 -5.01 15.70
N LEU A 93 -34.93 -6.32 15.50
CA LEU A 93 -35.55 -7.05 14.40
C LEU A 93 -37.08 -7.01 14.47
N ALA A 94 -37.67 -7.20 15.65
CA ALA A 94 -39.12 -7.13 15.83
C ALA A 94 -39.66 -5.75 15.45
N ARG A 95 -38.95 -4.67 15.80
CA ARG A 95 -39.31 -3.29 15.43
C ARG A 95 -39.22 -3.05 13.92
N LEU A 96 -38.25 -3.65 13.23
CA LEU A 96 -38.16 -3.57 11.76
C LEU A 96 -39.31 -4.30 11.07
N LEU A 97 -39.69 -5.47 11.59
CA LEU A 97 -40.77 -6.30 11.05
C LEU A 97 -42.18 -5.79 11.36
N ALA A 98 -42.35 -4.96 12.38
CA ALA A 98 -43.64 -4.42 12.81
C ALA A 98 -44.08 -3.13 12.07
N LYS A 99 -43.54 -2.85 10.88
CA LYS A 99 -43.82 -1.65 10.06
C LYS A 99 -44.67 -1.98 8.82
N PRO A 100 -45.99 -2.19 8.95
CA PRO A 100 -46.83 -2.77 7.89
C PRO A 100 -47.01 -1.88 6.65
N ASP A 101 -46.66 -0.60 6.76
CA ASP A 101 -46.63 0.40 5.69
C ASP A 101 -45.45 0.21 4.73
N THR A 102 -44.45 -0.60 5.13
CA THR A 102 -43.27 -0.88 4.32
C THR A 102 -43.37 -2.25 3.65
N ARG A 103 -42.97 -2.31 2.38
CA ARG A 103 -42.90 -3.56 1.59
C ARG A 103 -41.50 -4.17 1.52
N TRP A 104 -40.52 -3.47 2.06
CA TRP A 104 -39.12 -3.86 2.07
C TRP A 104 -38.44 -3.30 3.29
N VAL A 105 -37.73 -4.15 4.02
CA VAL A 105 -36.79 -3.77 5.06
C VAL A 105 -35.60 -4.71 5.03
N ARG A 106 -34.41 -4.18 5.30
CA ARG A 106 -33.20 -4.98 5.42
C ARG A 106 -32.97 -5.37 6.87
N LEU A 107 -32.83 -6.67 7.11
CA LEU A 107 -32.61 -7.25 8.44
C LEU A 107 -31.12 -7.42 8.74
N ALA A 108 -30.36 -7.91 7.76
CA ALA A 108 -28.92 -8.10 7.88
C ALA A 108 -28.23 -7.97 6.51
N ARG A 109 -26.99 -7.51 6.49
CA ARG A 109 -26.19 -7.33 5.27
C ARG A 109 -25.15 -8.43 5.11
N LEU A 110 -24.82 -8.77 3.86
CA LEU A 110 -23.68 -9.60 3.48
C LEU A 110 -23.54 -10.90 4.32
N GLN A 111 -24.66 -11.56 4.58
CA GLN A 111 -24.71 -12.82 5.31
C GLN A 111 -24.21 -13.98 4.45
N SER A 112 -23.63 -14.98 5.08
CA SER A 112 -23.09 -16.14 4.37
C SER A 112 -24.20 -16.95 3.68
N PRO A 113 -23.86 -17.72 2.63
CA PRO A 113 -24.80 -18.68 2.04
C PRO A 113 -25.32 -19.69 3.07
N GLN A 114 -24.50 -20.08 4.06
CA GLN A 114 -24.90 -20.96 5.15
C GLN A 114 -25.99 -20.32 6.03
N THR A 115 -25.87 -19.04 6.36
CA THR A 115 -26.88 -18.28 7.11
C THR A 115 -28.21 -18.29 6.36
N TRP A 116 -28.21 -18.05 5.04
CA TRP A 116 -29.42 -18.10 4.24
C TRP A 116 -30.02 -19.51 4.17
N GLN A 117 -29.20 -20.55 3.98
CA GLN A 117 -29.65 -21.94 3.99
C GLN A 117 -30.28 -22.34 5.33
N GLN A 118 -29.78 -21.83 6.45
CA GLN A 118 -30.39 -22.05 7.76
C GLN A 118 -31.77 -21.41 7.86
N ILE A 119 -31.92 -20.17 7.37
CA ILE A 119 -33.23 -19.50 7.29
C ILE A 119 -34.20 -20.27 6.39
N GLN A 120 -33.73 -20.78 5.25
CA GLN A 120 -34.55 -21.61 4.37
C GLN A 120 -35.02 -22.90 5.04
N ARG A 121 -34.14 -23.59 5.76
CA ARG A 121 -34.52 -24.79 6.54
C ARG A 121 -35.60 -24.47 7.57
N MET A 122 -35.42 -23.42 8.37
CA MET A 122 -36.44 -22.96 9.34
C MET A 122 -37.77 -22.59 8.67
N LYS A 123 -37.74 -22.06 7.43
CA LYS A 123 -38.95 -21.76 6.64
C LYS A 123 -39.67 -23.03 6.22
N THR A 124 -38.95 -24.06 5.79
CA THR A 124 -39.51 -25.34 5.32
C THR A 124 -40.07 -26.16 6.48
N GLU A 125 -39.30 -26.34 7.56
CA GLU A 125 -39.71 -27.09 8.75
C GLU A 125 -41.03 -26.55 9.31
N ARG A 126 -41.16 -25.23 9.44
CA ARG A 126 -42.41 -24.60 9.89
C ARG A 126 -43.58 -24.69 8.91
N ALA A 127 -43.31 -24.86 7.62
CA ALA A 127 -44.36 -25.11 6.64
C ALA A 127 -44.88 -26.55 6.75
N GLU A 128 -44.02 -27.50 7.16
CA GLU A 128 -44.33 -28.92 7.31
C GLU A 128 -44.99 -29.25 8.65
N ASP A 129 -44.64 -28.54 9.73
CA ASP A 129 -45.16 -28.75 11.10
C ASP A 129 -46.67 -28.43 11.28
N GLY A 130 -47.37 -27.99 10.23
CA GLY A 130 -48.81 -27.73 10.27
C GLY A 130 -49.24 -26.55 11.18
N ALA A 131 -48.28 -25.81 11.75
CA ALA A 131 -48.55 -24.64 12.57
C ALA A 131 -49.25 -23.53 11.74
N PRO A 132 -50.27 -22.84 12.28
CA PRO A 132 -50.96 -21.78 11.56
C PRO A 132 -50.00 -20.60 11.31
N GLY A 133 -49.60 -20.44 10.05
CA GLY A 133 -48.81 -19.29 9.60
C GLY A 133 -47.30 -19.51 9.64
N ASN A 134 -46.67 -19.58 8.47
CA ASN A 134 -45.22 -19.52 8.38
C ASN A 134 -44.77 -18.07 8.63
N VAL A 135 -44.42 -17.76 9.89
CA VAL A 135 -43.97 -16.42 10.32
C VAL A 135 -42.69 -15.95 9.61
N LEU A 136 -41.97 -16.84 8.92
CA LEU A 136 -40.79 -16.51 8.13
C LEU A 136 -41.09 -16.40 6.61
N ALA A 137 -42.35 -16.56 6.18
CA ALA A 137 -42.74 -16.48 4.77
C ALA A 137 -42.35 -15.14 4.13
N GLY A 138 -42.42 -14.06 4.91
CA GLY A 138 -42.04 -12.71 4.48
C GLY A 138 -40.54 -12.40 4.53
N VAL A 139 -39.67 -13.37 4.83
CA VAL A 139 -38.21 -13.21 4.79
C VAL A 139 -37.66 -13.64 3.44
N PHE A 140 -36.83 -12.79 2.83
CA PHE A 140 -36.21 -12.97 1.53
C PHE A 140 -34.70 -12.77 1.61
N ALA A 141 -34.02 -13.09 0.52
CA ALA A 141 -32.60 -12.83 0.37
C ALA A 141 -32.34 -12.19 -0.99
N GLU A 142 -31.51 -11.15 -0.99
CA GLU A 142 -30.95 -10.56 -2.19
C GLU A 142 -29.53 -11.06 -2.36
N ARG A 143 -29.21 -11.65 -3.52
CA ARG A 143 -27.84 -12.04 -3.85
C ARG A 143 -26.95 -10.80 -3.86
N LYS A 144 -25.83 -10.89 -3.16
CA LYS A 144 -24.77 -9.89 -3.09
C LYS A 144 -23.43 -10.59 -3.22
N SER A 145 -22.42 -9.82 -3.52
CA SER A 145 -21.03 -10.25 -3.45
C SER A 145 -20.37 -9.55 -2.27
N LYS A 146 -19.63 -10.31 -1.45
CA LYS A 146 -18.83 -9.77 -0.36
C LYS A 146 -17.36 -9.85 -0.73
N ARG A 147 -16.68 -8.71 -0.63
CA ARG A 147 -15.21 -8.65 -0.76
C ARG A 147 -14.56 -9.27 0.47
N VAL A 148 -13.59 -10.14 0.25
CA VAL A 148 -12.78 -10.79 1.29
C VAL A 148 -11.31 -10.70 0.93
N TYR A 149 -10.46 -10.65 1.95
CA TYR A 149 -9.01 -10.63 1.83
C TYR A 149 -8.48 -11.92 2.49
N PRO A 150 -8.25 -13.00 1.72
CA PRO A 150 -8.02 -14.33 2.29
C PRO A 150 -6.79 -14.43 3.22
N ASN A 151 -5.84 -13.51 3.05
CA ASN A 151 -4.57 -13.48 3.78
C ASN A 151 -4.63 -12.55 5.02
N GLY A 152 -5.82 -12.13 5.45
CA GLY A 152 -6.00 -11.28 6.63
C GLY A 152 -5.36 -9.91 6.45
N ASP A 153 -4.45 -9.55 7.36
CA ASP A 153 -3.75 -8.26 7.38
C ASP A 153 -2.59 -8.15 6.37
N LEU A 154 -2.26 -9.23 5.66
CA LEU A 154 -1.17 -9.23 4.69
C LEU A 154 -1.44 -8.22 3.56
N ALA A 155 -0.47 -7.32 3.33
CA ALA A 155 -0.55 -6.29 2.29
C ALA A 155 -1.75 -5.32 2.42
N ALA A 156 -2.40 -5.22 3.58
CA ALA A 156 -3.58 -4.38 3.77
C ALA A 156 -3.37 -2.92 3.35
N GLY A 157 -2.20 -2.34 3.66
CA GLY A 157 -1.86 -0.98 3.22
C GLY A 157 -1.68 -0.82 1.70
N ILE A 158 -1.40 -1.91 0.97
CA ILE A 158 -1.35 -1.92 -0.50
C ILE A 158 -2.76 -2.10 -1.06
N LEU A 159 -3.47 -3.14 -0.60
CA LEU A 159 -4.78 -3.53 -1.13
C LEU A 159 -5.83 -2.45 -0.81
N GLY A 160 -5.85 -1.95 0.42
CA GLY A 160 -6.90 -1.11 0.93
C GLY A 160 -8.12 -1.93 1.34
N PHE A 161 -9.30 -1.34 1.20
CA PHE A 161 -10.58 -1.98 1.52
C PHE A 161 -11.68 -1.48 0.58
N VAL A 162 -12.84 -2.16 0.60
CA VAL A 162 -14.07 -1.66 -0.02
C VAL A 162 -15.06 -1.26 1.06
N ASN A 163 -15.81 -0.19 0.82
CA ASN A 163 -16.85 0.26 1.74
C ASN A 163 -18.14 -0.59 1.60
N THR A 164 -19.15 -0.26 2.40
CA THR A 164 -20.43 -1.00 2.40
C THR A 164 -21.26 -0.84 1.12
N GLU A 165 -20.86 0.03 0.20
CA GLU A 165 -21.47 0.22 -1.12
C GLU A 165 -20.72 -0.55 -2.21
N GLY A 166 -19.63 -1.26 -1.88
CA GLY A 166 -18.80 -1.98 -2.84
C GLY A 166 -17.80 -1.09 -3.58
N LYS A 167 -17.62 0.17 -3.16
CA LYS A 167 -16.62 1.08 -3.72
C LYS A 167 -15.30 0.96 -2.96
N GLY A 168 -14.18 1.00 -3.69
CA GLY A 168 -12.85 1.06 -3.09
C GLY A 168 -12.69 2.29 -2.21
N GLY A 169 -12.22 2.09 -0.98
CA GLY A 169 -12.04 3.13 0.03
C GLY A 169 -10.59 3.54 0.28
N ALA A 170 -9.63 2.67 -0.04
CA ALA A 170 -8.20 2.93 0.09
C ALA A 170 -7.39 2.05 -0.88
N GLY A 171 -6.08 2.29 -0.98
CA GLY A 171 -5.13 1.42 -1.68
C GLY A 171 -5.49 1.14 -3.15
N VAL A 172 -5.10 -0.05 -3.63
CA VAL A 172 -5.43 -0.52 -4.98
C VAL A 172 -6.94 -0.58 -5.22
N GLU A 173 -7.72 -0.96 -4.21
CA GLU A 173 -9.18 -1.00 -4.32
C GLU A 173 -9.76 0.36 -4.73
N SER A 174 -9.24 1.45 -4.15
CA SER A 174 -9.63 2.81 -4.53
C SER A 174 -8.98 3.28 -5.83
N ALA A 175 -7.70 2.98 -6.02
CA ALA A 175 -6.94 3.45 -7.20
C ALA A 175 -7.50 2.90 -8.50
N LEU A 176 -7.94 1.63 -8.49
CA LEU A 176 -8.45 0.90 -9.65
C LEU A 176 -9.94 0.61 -9.53
N ASN A 177 -10.69 1.47 -8.82
CA ASN A 177 -12.09 1.18 -8.52
C ASN A 177 -12.94 1.05 -9.80
N GLU A 178 -12.67 1.84 -10.83
CA GLU A 178 -13.44 1.81 -12.08
C GLU A 178 -13.21 0.48 -12.83
N GLU A 179 -11.96 0.02 -12.89
CA GLU A 179 -11.62 -1.25 -13.53
C GLU A 179 -12.11 -2.45 -12.72
N LEU A 180 -11.96 -2.40 -11.39
CA LEU A 180 -12.36 -3.48 -10.51
C LEU A 180 -13.87 -3.59 -10.38
N ALA A 181 -14.64 -2.50 -10.37
CA ALA A 181 -16.08 -2.57 -10.07
C ALA A 181 -16.92 -3.24 -11.17
N GLY A 182 -16.49 -3.15 -12.43
CA GLY A 182 -17.33 -3.55 -13.56
C GLY A 182 -18.53 -2.62 -13.76
N LYS A 183 -19.54 -3.09 -14.49
CA LYS A 183 -20.78 -2.33 -14.75
C LYS A 183 -22.01 -3.14 -14.41
N ASP A 184 -22.82 -2.61 -13.50
CA ASP A 184 -24.08 -3.24 -13.13
C ASP A 184 -25.04 -3.39 -14.32
N GLY A 185 -25.69 -4.56 -14.37
CA GLY A 185 -26.79 -4.84 -15.27
C GLY A 185 -28.14 -4.42 -14.68
N LYS A 186 -29.20 -4.62 -15.45
CA LYS A 186 -30.57 -4.27 -15.07
C LYS A 186 -31.54 -5.33 -15.55
N LEU A 187 -32.30 -5.90 -14.63
CA LEU A 187 -33.44 -6.76 -14.91
C LEU A 187 -34.72 -6.03 -14.57
N VAL A 188 -35.60 -5.83 -15.54
CA VAL A 188 -36.97 -5.34 -15.32
C VAL A 188 -37.91 -6.52 -15.49
N TYR A 189 -38.66 -6.86 -14.44
CA TYR A 189 -39.64 -7.94 -14.49
C TYR A 189 -41.00 -7.47 -13.97
N ALA A 190 -42.07 -8.13 -14.44
CA ALA A 190 -43.41 -7.89 -13.95
C ALA A 190 -43.67 -8.67 -12.65
N GLN A 191 -44.26 -8.02 -11.66
CA GLN A 191 -44.69 -8.60 -10.39
C GLN A 191 -46.22 -8.47 -10.25
N SER A 192 -46.86 -9.48 -9.66
CA SER A 192 -48.26 -9.44 -9.25
C SER A 192 -48.41 -10.04 -7.87
N ALA A 193 -49.08 -9.34 -6.94
CA ALA A 193 -49.25 -9.75 -5.55
C ALA A 193 -47.94 -10.19 -4.84
N GLY A 194 -46.82 -9.52 -5.12
CA GLY A 194 -45.53 -9.83 -4.51
C GLY A 194 -44.73 -10.95 -5.19
N ARG A 195 -45.25 -11.60 -6.24
CA ARG A 195 -44.56 -12.69 -6.96
C ARG A 195 -44.21 -12.30 -8.39
N ARG A 196 -43.02 -12.70 -8.85
CA ARG A 196 -42.58 -12.53 -10.26
C ARG A 196 -43.54 -13.29 -11.18
N VAL A 197 -44.04 -12.62 -12.22
CA VAL A 197 -44.90 -13.20 -13.25
C VAL A 197 -44.00 -13.69 -14.39
N PRO A 198 -43.86 -15.01 -14.62
CA PRO A 198 -42.94 -15.54 -15.62
C PRO A 198 -43.33 -15.19 -17.07
N THR A 199 -44.62 -14.93 -17.32
CA THR A 199 -45.21 -14.76 -18.66
C THR A 199 -45.27 -13.31 -19.16
N ALA A 200 -44.88 -12.33 -18.34
CA ALA A 200 -44.90 -10.92 -18.72
C ALA A 200 -43.46 -10.43 -18.97
N GLY A 201 -43.21 -9.94 -20.19
CA GLY A 201 -41.87 -9.71 -20.75
C GLY A 201 -40.87 -9.11 -19.77
N SER A 202 -39.76 -9.83 -19.55
CA SER A 202 -38.60 -9.30 -18.83
C SER A 202 -37.66 -8.61 -19.80
N ARG A 203 -37.17 -7.43 -19.43
CA ARG A 203 -36.06 -6.78 -20.15
C ARG A 203 -34.82 -6.90 -19.30
N GLU A 204 -33.82 -7.61 -19.81
CA GLU A 204 -32.56 -7.85 -19.12
C GLU A 204 -31.42 -7.17 -19.88
N GLN A 205 -30.60 -6.46 -19.13
CA GLN A 205 -29.27 -6.01 -19.51
C GLN A 205 -28.31 -6.73 -18.56
N PRO A 206 -27.44 -7.66 -19.04
CA PRO A 206 -26.53 -8.38 -18.18
C PRO A 206 -25.50 -7.43 -17.55
N ALA A 207 -24.98 -7.81 -16.39
CA ALA A 207 -23.86 -7.10 -15.78
C ALA A 207 -22.55 -7.44 -16.50
N GLU A 208 -21.62 -6.48 -16.55
CA GLU A 208 -20.25 -6.67 -17.03
C GLU A 208 -19.34 -6.81 -15.80
N PRO A 209 -18.64 -7.93 -15.60
CA PRO A 209 -17.74 -8.07 -14.47
C PRO A 209 -16.54 -7.11 -14.60
N GLY A 210 -15.99 -6.72 -13.47
CA GLY A 210 -14.76 -5.96 -13.40
C GLY A 210 -13.56 -6.77 -13.87
N SER A 211 -12.48 -6.07 -14.19
CA SER A 211 -11.22 -6.70 -14.59
C SER A 211 -10.44 -7.16 -13.37
N ASP A 212 -9.92 -8.38 -13.43
CA ASP A 212 -8.94 -8.87 -12.46
C ASP A 212 -7.63 -8.09 -12.61
N VAL A 213 -6.95 -7.85 -11.49
CA VAL A 213 -5.69 -7.11 -11.43
C VAL A 213 -4.61 -8.03 -10.85
N GLU A 214 -3.51 -8.18 -11.60
CA GLU A 214 -2.31 -8.86 -11.12
C GLU A 214 -1.31 -7.82 -10.63
N LEU A 215 -0.92 -7.90 -9.36
CA LEU A 215 0.09 -7.03 -8.77
C LEU A 215 1.50 -7.55 -9.03
N THR A 216 2.48 -6.66 -8.87
CA THR A 216 3.92 -7.00 -8.89
C THR A 216 4.39 -7.65 -7.59
N ILE A 217 3.56 -7.57 -6.54
CA ILE A 217 3.80 -8.09 -5.20
C ILE A 217 4.03 -9.60 -5.27
N ASP A 218 5.08 -10.05 -4.57
CA ASP A 218 5.32 -11.43 -4.23
C ASP A 218 4.78 -11.65 -2.81
N ARG A 219 3.75 -12.49 -2.66
CA ARG A 219 3.07 -12.68 -1.37
C ARG A 219 4.03 -13.13 -0.27
N ASP A 220 4.99 -13.99 -0.60
CA ASP A 220 5.88 -14.59 0.38
C ASP A 220 6.96 -13.59 0.82
N ILE A 221 7.52 -12.80 -0.11
CA ILE A 221 8.44 -11.69 0.21
C ILE A 221 7.70 -10.62 1.02
N GLN A 222 6.46 -10.29 0.65
CA GLN A 222 5.61 -9.36 1.39
C GLN A 222 5.38 -9.84 2.83
N TRP A 223 5.09 -11.13 3.03
CA TRP A 223 4.93 -11.71 4.36
C TRP A 223 6.23 -11.60 5.19
N ALA A 224 7.38 -11.94 4.59
CA ALA A 224 8.67 -11.83 5.27
C ALA A 224 8.99 -10.38 5.69
N ALA A 225 8.73 -9.42 4.80
CA ALA A 225 8.88 -7.99 5.08
C ALA A 225 7.93 -7.51 6.19
N GLN A 226 6.65 -7.87 6.10
CA GLN A 226 5.61 -7.47 7.06
C GLN A 226 5.82 -8.07 8.44
N SER A 227 6.23 -9.34 8.52
CA SER A 227 6.56 -9.97 9.80
C SER A 227 7.76 -9.28 10.45
N ALA A 228 8.86 -9.10 9.71
CA ALA A 228 10.10 -8.52 10.24
C ALA A 228 9.90 -7.09 10.77
N ILE A 229 9.16 -6.25 10.04
CA ILE A 229 8.92 -4.87 10.46
C ILE A 229 7.92 -4.78 11.62
N THR A 230 6.90 -5.64 11.63
CA THR A 230 5.91 -5.70 12.73
C THR A 230 6.59 -6.07 14.05
N ASP A 231 7.44 -7.09 14.03
CA ASP A 231 8.20 -7.52 15.20
C ASP A 231 9.16 -6.43 15.68
N THR A 232 9.79 -5.72 14.74
CA THR A 232 10.70 -4.61 15.05
C THR A 232 9.97 -3.44 15.69
N VAL A 233 8.84 -3.00 15.13
CA VAL A 233 8.02 -1.92 15.68
C VAL A 233 7.55 -2.27 17.09
N LYS A 234 7.07 -3.50 17.32
CA LYS A 234 6.69 -4.00 18.65
C LYS A 234 7.89 -4.01 19.62
N LYS A 235 9.02 -4.59 19.21
CA LYS A 235 10.23 -4.74 20.02
C LYS A 235 10.74 -3.40 20.52
N TYR A 236 10.83 -2.40 19.64
CA TYR A 236 11.35 -1.07 19.98
C TYR A 236 10.28 -0.08 20.45
N ARG A 237 9.01 -0.51 20.51
CA ARG A 237 7.85 0.36 20.77
C ARG A 237 7.87 1.60 19.87
N ALA A 238 8.26 1.40 18.62
CA ALA A 238 8.33 2.48 17.63
C ALA A 238 6.92 2.95 17.28
N GLU A 239 6.81 4.18 16.78
CA GLU A 239 5.53 4.72 16.33
C GLU A 239 5.02 3.95 15.09
N ARG A 240 5.94 3.67 14.16
CA ARG A 240 5.65 3.01 12.88
C ARG A 240 6.94 2.52 12.21
N GLY A 241 6.81 1.69 11.19
CA GLY A 241 7.94 1.24 10.37
C GLY A 241 7.51 0.68 9.03
N TYR A 242 8.42 0.71 8.06
CA TYR A 242 8.17 0.37 6.66
C TYR A 242 9.31 -0.47 6.09
N VAL A 243 8.95 -1.39 5.19
CA VAL A 243 9.91 -2.11 4.36
C VAL A 243 9.45 -2.07 2.91
N VAL A 244 10.33 -1.62 2.01
CA VAL A 244 10.11 -1.65 0.56
C VAL A 244 11.13 -2.59 -0.06
N VAL A 245 10.66 -3.50 -0.90
CA VAL A 245 11.48 -4.43 -1.68
C VAL A 245 11.21 -4.17 -3.16
N GLN A 246 12.25 -3.82 -3.90
CA GLN A 246 12.14 -3.45 -5.31
C GLN A 246 13.05 -4.31 -6.19
N ASP A 247 12.51 -4.79 -7.30
CA ASP A 247 13.25 -5.40 -8.40
C ASP A 247 14.11 -4.35 -9.11
N ASN A 248 15.43 -4.52 -9.09
CA ASN A 248 16.35 -3.54 -9.66
C ASN A 248 16.27 -3.46 -11.19
N ARG A 249 15.82 -4.52 -11.86
CA ARG A 249 15.86 -4.65 -13.33
C ARG A 249 14.58 -4.18 -13.99
N THR A 250 13.46 -4.29 -13.28
CA THR A 250 12.12 -3.98 -13.80
C THR A 250 11.48 -2.77 -13.11
N GLY A 251 11.94 -2.38 -11.92
CA GLY A 251 11.29 -1.35 -11.11
C GLY A 251 10.08 -1.86 -10.32
N GLU A 252 9.69 -3.12 -10.48
CA GLU A 252 8.57 -3.76 -9.78
C GLU A 252 8.75 -3.74 -8.27
N ILE A 253 7.68 -3.37 -7.55
CA ILE A 253 7.62 -3.48 -6.09
C ILE A 253 7.20 -4.91 -5.73
N LEU A 254 8.13 -5.67 -5.16
CA LEU A 254 7.90 -7.04 -4.71
C LEU A 254 7.24 -7.08 -3.33
N ALA A 255 7.52 -6.08 -2.50
CA ALA A 255 6.87 -5.88 -1.21
C ALA A 255 6.88 -4.41 -0.79
N MET A 256 5.81 -3.98 -0.11
CA MET A 256 5.67 -2.66 0.51
C MET A 256 4.88 -2.83 1.82
N ALA A 257 5.61 -3.20 2.86
CA ALA A 257 5.06 -3.53 4.17
C ALA A 257 5.08 -2.31 5.12
N ASN A 258 4.04 -2.22 5.95
CA ASN A 258 3.87 -1.17 6.95
C ASN A 258 3.51 -1.81 8.30
N ALA A 259 3.99 -1.21 9.39
CA ALA A 259 3.57 -1.53 10.75
C ALA A 259 3.33 -0.24 11.54
N PRO A 260 2.25 -0.13 12.35
CA PRO A 260 1.18 -1.12 12.50
C PRO A 260 0.33 -1.29 11.22
N GLY A 261 -0.16 -2.51 10.98
CA GLY A 261 -1.12 -2.83 9.92
C GLY A 261 -2.56 -2.91 10.45
N TYR A 262 -3.48 -3.38 9.61
CA TYR A 262 -4.89 -3.63 9.95
C TYR A 262 -5.45 -4.81 9.16
N ASP A 263 -6.57 -5.39 9.60
CA ASP A 263 -7.30 -6.40 8.84
C ASP A 263 -8.38 -5.72 7.98
N PRO A 264 -8.28 -5.74 6.64
CA PRO A 264 -9.27 -5.13 5.75
C PRO A 264 -10.62 -5.87 5.75
N ASN A 265 -10.71 -7.06 6.35
CA ASN A 265 -11.98 -7.76 6.59
C ASN A 265 -12.74 -7.23 7.82
N ASP A 266 -12.05 -6.58 8.78
CA ASP A 266 -12.65 -6.00 9.99
C ASP A 266 -12.11 -4.59 10.27
N LEU A 267 -12.84 -3.60 9.75
CA LEU A 267 -12.53 -2.18 9.93
C LEU A 267 -13.04 -1.60 11.26
N SER A 268 -13.71 -2.38 12.12
CA SER A 268 -14.38 -1.86 13.31
C SER A 268 -13.44 -1.33 14.39
N ARG A 269 -12.18 -1.75 14.37
CA ARG A 269 -11.14 -1.41 15.36
C ARG A 269 -9.98 -0.61 14.75
N VAL A 270 -10.08 -0.24 13.48
CA VAL A 270 -8.99 0.42 12.75
C VAL A 270 -8.95 1.90 13.10
N THR A 271 -7.77 2.40 13.46
CA THR A 271 -7.56 3.83 13.72
C THR A 271 -7.15 4.56 12.44
N ALA A 272 -7.32 5.88 12.42
CA ALA A 272 -6.94 6.71 11.28
C ALA A 272 -5.43 6.63 10.97
N GLU A 273 -4.58 6.35 11.97
CA GLU A 273 -3.13 6.19 11.74
C GLU A 273 -2.75 4.84 11.08
N GLN A 274 -3.64 3.85 11.05
CA GLN A 274 -3.37 2.53 10.46
C GLN A 274 -3.77 2.43 8.99
N LEU A 275 -4.66 3.30 8.51
CA LEU A 275 -5.18 3.26 7.14
C LEU A 275 -4.14 3.66 6.06
N PRO A 276 -3.31 4.70 6.26
CA PRO A 276 -2.35 5.14 5.26
C PRO A 276 -1.30 4.09 4.90
N ASN A 277 -0.83 4.12 3.65
CA ASN A 277 0.39 3.42 3.28
C ASN A 277 1.59 4.33 3.53
N TRP A 278 2.06 4.34 4.76
CA TRP A 278 3.14 5.23 5.18
C TRP A 278 4.45 5.08 4.39
N ALA A 279 4.70 3.95 3.72
CA ALA A 279 5.85 3.80 2.83
C ALA A 279 5.86 4.82 1.66
N VAL A 280 4.69 5.33 1.25
CA VAL A 280 4.53 6.34 0.19
C VAL A 280 3.97 7.67 0.69
N GLU A 281 3.34 7.70 1.86
CA GLU A 281 2.72 8.90 2.43
C GLU A 281 3.62 9.61 3.46
N ASP A 282 4.41 8.86 4.25
CA ASP A 282 5.26 9.46 5.29
C ASP A 282 6.47 10.16 4.67
N VAL A 283 6.76 11.36 5.16
CA VAL A 283 7.90 12.17 4.73
C VAL A 283 8.83 12.46 5.89
N TYR A 284 10.11 12.16 5.70
CA TYR A 284 11.12 12.35 6.72
C TYR A 284 12.48 12.65 6.09
N GLU A 285 13.38 13.19 6.89
CA GLU A 285 14.74 13.45 6.44
C GLU A 285 15.50 12.13 6.28
N PRO A 286 16.07 11.82 5.10
CA PRO A 286 16.77 10.55 4.89
C PRO A 286 18.05 10.41 5.73
N GLY A 287 18.69 11.53 6.10
CA GLY A 287 20.01 11.51 6.71
C GLY A 287 21.01 10.76 5.82
N SER A 288 21.89 9.98 6.46
CA SER A 288 23.06 9.40 5.80
C SER A 288 22.78 8.48 4.60
N VAL A 289 21.56 7.94 4.43
CA VAL A 289 21.24 7.17 3.20
C VAL A 289 21.28 8.06 1.95
N ASN A 290 21.09 9.38 2.09
CA ASN A 290 21.16 10.37 1.01
C ASN A 290 22.59 10.62 0.51
N LYS A 291 23.62 10.32 1.31
CA LYS A 291 25.04 10.52 0.93
C LYS A 291 25.37 9.79 -0.38
N VAL A 292 24.65 8.71 -0.70
CA VAL A 292 24.79 8.00 -1.97
C VAL A 292 24.58 8.91 -3.19
N ILE A 293 23.63 9.85 -3.12
CA ILE A 293 23.35 10.80 -4.20
C ILE A 293 24.51 11.81 -4.30
N SER A 294 24.94 12.35 -3.16
CA SER A 294 26.06 13.30 -3.09
C SER A 294 27.36 12.70 -3.62
N MET A 295 27.70 11.48 -3.21
CA MET A 295 28.88 10.76 -3.71
C MET A 295 28.75 10.45 -5.21
N SER A 296 27.55 10.08 -5.67
CA SER A 296 27.30 9.84 -7.10
C SER A 296 27.53 11.10 -7.92
N ALA A 297 27.06 12.27 -7.45
CA ALA A 297 27.29 13.55 -8.12
C ALA A 297 28.80 13.87 -8.20
N VAL A 298 29.51 13.74 -7.08
CA VAL A 298 30.96 14.03 -7.00
C VAL A 298 31.77 13.16 -7.97
N LEU A 299 31.43 11.88 -8.07
CA LEU A 299 32.10 10.95 -8.99
C LEU A 299 31.70 11.19 -10.45
N GLU A 300 30.42 11.46 -10.73
CA GLU A 300 29.93 11.68 -12.10
C GLU A 300 30.53 12.96 -12.71
N GLU A 301 30.69 14.02 -11.91
CA GLU A 301 31.34 15.27 -12.32
C GLU A 301 32.87 15.16 -12.33
N ASN A 302 33.45 13.98 -12.02
CA ASN A 302 34.88 13.73 -11.88
C ASN A 302 35.59 14.68 -10.89
N ALA A 303 34.85 15.21 -9.90
CA ALA A 303 35.38 16.12 -8.89
C ALA A 303 36.28 15.40 -7.86
N ALA A 304 36.08 14.09 -7.69
CA ALA A 304 36.95 13.23 -6.89
C ALA A 304 36.91 11.78 -7.41
N THR A 305 37.78 10.94 -6.84
CA THR A 305 37.81 9.50 -7.04
C THR A 305 37.57 8.79 -5.70
N PRO A 306 37.26 7.48 -5.68
CA PRO A 306 37.13 6.73 -4.42
C PRO A 306 38.34 6.82 -3.50
N LEU A 307 39.54 7.06 -4.07
CA LEU A 307 40.82 7.14 -3.35
C LEU A 307 41.23 8.58 -3.03
N THR A 308 40.45 9.59 -3.41
CA THR A 308 40.72 10.99 -3.06
C THR A 308 40.83 11.11 -1.54
N ARG A 309 41.94 11.70 -1.09
CA ARG A 309 42.26 11.91 0.32
C ARG A 309 41.43 13.07 0.87
N VAL A 310 40.74 12.83 1.98
CA VAL A 310 39.87 13.79 2.69
C VAL A 310 40.34 13.87 4.14
N VAL A 311 40.78 15.06 4.54
CA VAL A 311 41.11 15.37 5.94
C VAL A 311 39.83 15.82 6.63
N VAL A 312 39.36 15.05 7.60
CA VAL A 312 38.09 15.30 8.30
C VAL A 312 38.40 15.74 9.74
N PRO A 313 38.37 17.05 10.03
CA PRO A 313 38.55 17.54 11.40
C PRO A 313 37.37 17.17 12.30
N ASN A 314 37.53 17.35 13.61
CA ASN A 314 36.44 17.15 14.59
C ASN A 314 35.25 18.11 14.38
N ARG A 315 35.51 19.33 13.90
CA ARG A 315 34.51 20.35 13.60
C ARG A 315 34.85 21.07 12.30
N LEU A 316 33.81 21.38 11.52
CA LEU A 316 33.94 22.14 10.28
C LEU A 316 33.16 23.46 10.38
N PRO A 317 33.84 24.61 10.55
CA PRO A 317 33.19 25.92 10.49
C PRO A 317 32.73 26.22 9.05
N ARG A 318 31.43 26.46 8.88
CA ARG A 318 30.82 26.91 7.62
C ARG A 318 29.62 27.80 7.92
N ALA A 319 29.43 28.85 7.11
CA ALA A 319 28.42 29.88 7.36
C ALA A 319 28.52 30.43 8.79
N ASP A 320 27.45 30.34 9.58
CA ASP A 320 27.29 30.89 10.92
C ASP A 320 27.45 29.84 12.04
N ARG A 321 27.90 28.61 11.72
CA ARG A 321 27.95 27.49 12.67
C ARG A 321 29.09 26.49 12.39
N ALA A 322 29.29 25.57 13.33
CA ALA A 322 30.21 24.46 13.18
C ALA A 322 29.44 23.14 12.96
N PHE A 323 29.83 22.38 11.95
CA PHE A 323 29.27 21.07 11.64
C PHE A 323 30.12 19.97 12.30
N GLY A 324 29.46 18.88 12.70
CA GLY A 324 30.06 17.72 13.34
C GLY A 324 29.60 16.41 12.70
N ASP A 325 30.41 15.37 12.87
CA ASP A 325 29.98 13.99 12.66
C ASP A 325 29.13 13.52 13.86
N ASP A 326 28.64 12.28 13.83
CA ASP A 326 27.71 11.75 14.83
C ASP A 326 28.34 11.51 16.22
N HIS A 327 29.67 11.51 16.30
CA HIS A 327 30.46 11.43 17.52
C HIS A 327 31.71 12.29 17.41
N ASP A 328 32.30 12.64 18.55
CA ASP A 328 33.59 13.33 18.58
C ASP A 328 34.72 12.38 18.24
N HIS A 329 35.64 12.86 17.39
CA HIS A 329 36.81 12.12 16.96
C HIS A 329 38.02 13.04 16.76
N GLU A 330 39.23 12.46 16.78
CA GLU A 330 40.44 13.12 16.28
C GLU A 330 40.35 13.37 14.77
N THR A 331 41.27 14.12 14.18
CA THR A 331 41.31 14.30 12.73
C THR A 331 41.39 12.96 12.02
N TYR A 332 40.37 12.63 11.23
CA TYR A 332 40.39 11.43 10.39
C TYR A 332 41.06 11.73 9.04
N TYR A 333 41.83 10.75 8.56
CA TYR A 333 42.45 10.74 7.25
C TYR A 333 41.77 9.68 6.40
N LEU A 334 40.65 10.06 5.78
CA LEU A 334 39.76 9.15 5.05
C LEU A 334 40.00 9.26 3.55
N THR A 335 39.79 8.17 2.83
CA THR A 335 39.51 8.28 1.39
C THR A 335 38.05 8.71 1.19
N LEU A 336 37.66 9.09 -0.02
CA LEU A 336 36.25 9.33 -0.33
C LEU A 336 35.38 8.09 -0.07
N ALA A 337 35.89 6.89 -0.35
CA ALA A 337 35.23 5.64 0.03
C ALA A 337 35.07 5.54 1.56
N GLY A 338 36.09 5.95 2.31
CA GLY A 338 36.04 5.99 3.77
C GLY A 338 35.06 6.99 4.34
N VAL A 339 34.90 8.16 3.72
CA VAL A 339 33.87 9.14 4.08
C VAL A 339 32.48 8.49 4.05
N LEU A 340 32.19 7.68 3.02
CA LEU A 340 30.93 6.95 2.92
C LEU A 340 30.82 5.81 3.94
N ALA A 341 31.90 5.03 4.13
CA ALA A 341 31.97 3.89 5.06
C ALA A 341 31.75 4.31 6.53
N LYS A 342 32.52 5.31 6.99
CA LYS A 342 32.42 5.94 8.33
C LYS A 342 31.21 6.87 8.45
N SER A 343 30.52 7.13 7.35
CA SER A 343 29.34 8.00 7.33
C SER A 343 29.62 9.44 7.79
N SER A 344 30.79 9.99 7.47
CA SER A 344 31.19 11.35 7.87
C SER A 344 30.33 12.43 7.18
N ASN A 345 29.64 13.25 7.97
CA ASN A 345 28.94 14.44 7.51
C ASN A 345 29.94 15.49 7.01
N ILE A 346 31.00 15.73 7.77
CA ILE A 346 32.06 16.70 7.43
C ILE A 346 32.73 16.31 6.12
N GLY A 347 33.14 15.04 5.97
CA GLY A 347 33.73 14.56 4.72
C GLY A 347 32.78 14.66 3.52
N THR A 348 31.48 14.48 3.75
CA THR A 348 30.46 14.64 2.70
C THR A 348 30.32 16.10 2.26
N ILE A 349 30.32 17.04 3.22
CA ILE A 349 30.33 18.48 2.92
C ILE A 349 31.55 18.81 2.06
N LEU A 350 32.75 18.44 2.52
CA LEU A 350 34.01 18.73 1.83
C LEU A 350 34.05 18.16 0.41
N ALA A 351 33.48 16.97 0.21
CA ALA A 351 33.39 16.35 -1.11
C ALA A 351 32.41 17.11 -2.03
N VAL A 352 31.23 17.48 -1.54
CA VAL A 352 30.24 18.23 -2.34
C VAL A 352 30.72 19.63 -2.68
N GLU A 353 31.50 20.28 -1.80
CA GLU A 353 32.12 21.57 -2.09
C GLU A 353 33.01 21.53 -3.35
N GLN A 354 33.51 20.34 -3.76
CA GLN A 354 34.29 20.18 -5.00
C GLN A 354 33.43 20.18 -6.28
N LEU A 355 32.10 20.15 -6.20
CA LEU A 355 31.21 20.14 -7.36
C LEU A 355 31.17 21.47 -8.13
N GLY A 356 31.79 22.52 -7.62
CA GLY A 356 31.80 23.82 -8.26
C GLY A 356 32.89 24.72 -7.72
N LYS A 357 33.15 25.82 -8.44
CA LYS A 357 34.12 26.85 -8.01
C LYS A 357 33.65 27.65 -6.79
N ASP A 358 32.34 27.62 -6.53
CA ASP A 358 31.70 28.29 -5.42
C ASP A 358 30.49 27.47 -4.91
N GLN A 359 30.02 27.82 -3.71
CA GLN A 359 28.91 27.11 -3.05
C GLN A 359 27.62 27.15 -3.86
N ARG A 360 27.34 28.26 -4.57
CA ARG A 360 26.12 28.39 -5.39
C ARG A 360 26.12 27.38 -6.53
N THR A 361 27.26 27.19 -7.18
CA THR A 361 27.45 26.23 -8.26
C THR A 361 27.36 24.81 -7.73
N ALA A 362 28.04 24.50 -6.62
CA ALA A 362 27.95 23.20 -5.96
C ALA A 362 26.48 22.83 -5.60
N ASN A 363 25.74 23.77 -5.01
CA ASN A 363 24.32 23.60 -4.66
C ASN A 363 23.45 23.32 -5.89
N ARG A 364 23.67 24.04 -6.99
CA ARG A 364 22.92 23.85 -8.25
C ARG A 364 23.19 22.47 -8.84
N VAL A 365 24.46 22.06 -8.88
CA VAL A 365 24.85 20.74 -9.40
C VAL A 365 24.25 19.64 -8.53
N LEU A 366 24.42 19.69 -7.21
CA LEU A 366 23.84 18.72 -6.27
C LEU A 366 22.32 18.63 -6.42
N TYR A 367 21.61 19.77 -6.47
CA TYR A 367 20.17 19.80 -6.69
C TYR A 367 19.75 19.12 -8.00
N SER A 368 20.52 19.30 -9.08
CA SER A 368 20.23 18.63 -10.34
C SER A 368 20.27 17.10 -10.19
N TYR A 369 21.22 16.56 -9.42
CA TYR A 369 21.29 15.12 -9.13
C TYR A 369 20.17 14.67 -8.21
N LEU A 370 19.87 15.38 -7.11
CA LEU A 370 18.72 15.09 -6.25
C LEU A 370 17.43 14.96 -7.07
N ARG A 371 17.19 15.88 -8.02
CA ARG A 371 16.06 15.82 -8.96
C ARG A 371 16.13 14.62 -9.92
N LYS A 372 17.29 14.36 -10.53
CA LYS A 372 17.49 13.21 -11.45
C LYS A 372 17.16 11.89 -10.73
N PHE A 373 17.58 11.73 -9.48
CA PHE A 373 17.29 10.57 -8.63
C PHE A 373 15.82 10.44 -8.20
N GLY A 374 15.01 11.50 -8.35
CA GLY A 374 13.57 11.43 -8.10
C GLY A 374 13.05 12.37 -7.02
N LEU A 375 13.90 13.05 -6.26
CA LEU A 375 13.46 13.77 -5.07
C LEU A 375 12.66 15.04 -5.42
N GLY A 376 11.61 15.31 -4.63
CA GLY A 376 10.71 16.45 -4.78
C GLY A 376 9.68 16.30 -5.91
N ARG A 377 9.49 15.10 -6.43
CA ARG A 377 8.44 14.74 -7.40
C ARG A 377 7.84 13.39 -6.96
N PRO A 378 6.59 13.06 -7.30
CA PRO A 378 6.09 11.71 -7.12
C PRO A 378 7.03 10.67 -7.76
N THR A 379 7.09 9.47 -7.20
CA THR A 379 8.00 8.41 -7.66
C THR A 379 7.60 7.87 -9.03
N GLY A 380 6.31 8.00 -9.39
CA GLY A 380 5.68 7.46 -10.59
C GLY A 380 4.89 6.18 -10.34
N LEU A 381 4.69 5.78 -9.07
CA LEU A 381 3.86 4.64 -8.69
C LEU A 381 2.36 4.95 -8.90
N ASP A 382 1.99 6.22 -8.81
CA ASP A 382 0.61 6.73 -8.91
C ASP A 382 -0.32 6.09 -7.86
N PHE A 383 0.21 5.85 -6.66
CA PHE A 383 -0.54 5.27 -5.56
C PHE A 383 -1.32 6.36 -4.78
N PRO A 384 -2.54 6.09 -4.30
CA PRO A 384 -3.30 7.06 -3.52
C PRO A 384 -2.52 7.59 -2.31
N GLY A 385 -2.47 8.91 -2.14
CA GLY A 385 -1.76 9.57 -1.05
C GLY A 385 -0.26 9.76 -1.28
N GLU A 386 0.30 9.27 -2.39
CA GLU A 386 1.74 9.35 -2.66
C GLU A 386 2.29 10.79 -2.52
N SER A 387 3.28 10.94 -1.64
CA SER A 387 3.95 12.21 -1.42
C SER A 387 5.15 12.39 -2.34
N ALA A 388 5.32 13.61 -2.86
CA ALA A 388 6.50 14.01 -3.62
C ALA A 388 7.74 14.24 -2.74
N GLY A 389 7.60 14.16 -1.42
CA GLY A 389 8.62 14.63 -0.48
C GLY A 389 8.77 16.14 -0.50
N LEU A 390 9.85 16.65 0.11
CA LEU A 390 10.16 18.07 0.20
C LEU A 390 11.59 18.33 -0.27
N LEU A 391 11.72 19.11 -1.34
CA LEU A 391 13.02 19.56 -1.84
C LEU A 391 12.89 20.99 -2.37
N ALA A 392 13.34 21.96 -1.58
CA ALA A 392 13.37 23.35 -1.99
C ALA A 392 14.40 23.57 -3.12
N PRO A 393 14.17 24.52 -4.05
CA PRO A 393 15.19 24.91 -5.01
C PRO A 393 16.37 25.61 -4.31
N PRO A 394 17.61 25.53 -4.85
CA PRO A 394 18.83 25.98 -4.17
C PRO A 394 18.83 27.43 -3.70
N GLN A 395 18.10 28.31 -4.39
CA GLN A 395 18.00 29.73 -4.06
C GLN A 395 17.24 29.99 -2.75
N LYS A 396 16.47 29.00 -2.28
CA LYS A 396 15.72 29.06 -1.02
C LYS A 396 16.42 28.33 0.13
N TRP A 397 17.60 27.74 -0.11
CA TRP A 397 18.36 27.10 0.95
C TRP A 397 18.99 28.17 1.84
N ASP A 398 18.69 28.10 3.14
CA ASP A 398 19.35 28.94 4.13
C ASP A 398 20.85 28.62 4.25
N ALA A 399 21.57 29.42 5.03
CA ALA A 399 23.02 29.32 5.13
C ALA A 399 23.51 27.96 5.65
N ALA A 400 22.69 27.25 6.43
CA ALA A 400 23.03 25.93 6.98
C ALA A 400 22.60 24.80 6.06
N GLN A 401 21.43 24.92 5.42
CA GLN A 401 20.85 23.91 4.53
C GLN A 401 21.79 23.54 3.38
N GLN A 402 22.60 24.49 2.91
CA GLN A 402 23.62 24.26 1.87
C GLN A 402 24.64 23.19 2.26
N TYR A 403 24.87 23.00 3.57
CA TYR A 403 25.80 22.03 4.12
C TYR A 403 25.11 20.80 4.74
N THR A 404 23.84 20.91 5.15
CA THR A 404 23.09 19.76 5.68
C THR A 404 22.47 18.87 4.59
N ILE A 405 22.01 19.47 3.48
CA ILE A 405 21.42 18.73 2.35
C ILE A 405 22.38 17.66 1.77
N PRO A 406 23.69 17.92 1.62
CA PRO A 406 24.67 16.91 1.22
C PRO A 406 24.58 15.58 1.99
N PHE A 407 24.28 15.63 3.29
CA PHE A 407 24.14 14.45 4.13
C PHE A 407 22.69 14.12 4.52
N GLY A 408 21.71 14.70 3.82
CA GLY A 408 20.30 14.28 3.88
C GLY A 408 19.44 14.96 4.95
N GLN A 409 19.81 16.16 5.39
CA GLN A 409 18.99 17.01 6.29
C GLN A 409 18.67 18.36 5.61
N GLY A 410 17.47 18.88 5.78
CA GLY A 410 16.92 20.02 5.02
C GLY A 410 16.10 19.60 3.78
N LEU A 411 15.79 18.32 3.66
CA LEU A 411 14.92 17.74 2.63
C LEU A 411 14.17 16.53 3.18
N SER A 412 13.07 16.15 2.55
CA SER A 412 12.28 14.98 2.98
C SER A 412 11.96 14.06 1.82
N ILE A 413 11.97 12.76 2.10
CA ILE A 413 11.64 11.70 1.15
C ILE A 413 10.67 10.71 1.78
N THR A 414 10.09 9.84 0.95
CA THR A 414 9.32 8.67 1.38
C THR A 414 10.22 7.42 1.38
N ALA A 415 9.76 6.32 1.98
CA ALA A 415 10.50 5.06 1.94
C ALA A 415 10.68 4.54 0.50
N LEU A 416 9.66 4.72 -0.35
CA LEU A 416 9.72 4.34 -1.76
C LEU A 416 10.75 5.15 -2.56
N HIS A 417 10.89 6.45 -2.28
CA HIS A 417 11.97 7.26 -2.86
C HIS A 417 13.33 6.69 -2.51
N ALA A 418 13.54 6.33 -1.23
CA ALA A 418 14.82 5.79 -0.77
C ALA A 418 15.14 4.46 -1.46
N ALA A 419 14.17 3.55 -1.58
CA ALA A 419 14.34 2.31 -2.34
C ALA A 419 14.70 2.59 -3.81
N SER A 420 13.97 3.50 -4.49
CA SER A 420 14.22 3.86 -5.88
C SER A 420 15.63 4.42 -6.12
N VAL A 421 16.18 5.20 -5.18
CA VAL A 421 17.55 5.71 -5.25
C VAL A 421 18.57 4.58 -5.25
N TYR A 422 18.42 3.60 -4.36
CA TYR A 422 19.35 2.47 -4.28
C TYR A 422 19.19 1.50 -5.45
N SER A 423 17.96 1.26 -5.90
CA SER A 423 17.68 0.51 -7.13
C SER A 423 18.33 1.16 -8.36
N THR A 424 18.38 2.50 -8.42
CA THR A 424 19.06 3.22 -9.51
C THR A 424 20.56 2.92 -9.54
N ILE A 425 21.22 2.91 -8.37
CA ILE A 425 22.65 2.55 -8.29
C ILE A 425 22.85 1.08 -8.63
N ALA A 426 21.97 0.20 -8.15
CA ALA A 426 21.99 -1.22 -8.42
C ALA A 426 21.76 -1.56 -9.90
N ASN A 427 21.06 -0.69 -10.62
CA ASN A 427 20.68 -0.87 -12.02
C ASN A 427 21.56 -0.02 -12.97
N ASP A 428 22.88 -0.07 -12.76
CA ASP A 428 23.86 0.60 -13.62
C ASP A 428 23.61 2.12 -13.81
N GLY A 429 22.99 2.78 -12.83
CA GLY A 429 22.69 4.21 -12.87
C GLY A 429 21.40 4.57 -13.61
N VAL A 430 20.61 3.59 -14.05
CA VAL A 430 19.31 3.78 -14.70
C VAL A 430 18.21 3.72 -13.65
N ARG A 431 17.51 4.85 -13.45
CA ARG A 431 16.30 4.90 -12.64
C ARG A 431 15.13 4.37 -13.46
N ILE A 432 14.42 3.40 -12.90
CA ILE A 432 13.14 2.90 -13.42
C ILE A 432 12.04 3.40 -12.49
N ALA A 433 10.95 3.94 -13.04
CA ALA A 433 9.78 4.31 -12.25
C ALA A 433 9.22 3.06 -11.54
N PRO A 434 8.92 3.13 -10.22
CA PRO A 434 8.34 2.01 -9.50
C PRO A 434 6.98 1.57 -10.07
N THR A 435 6.70 0.26 -10.10
CA THR A 435 5.40 -0.27 -10.56
C THR A 435 4.78 -1.24 -9.56
N LEU A 436 3.45 -1.14 -9.40
CA LEU A 436 2.66 -2.01 -8.52
C LEU A 436 1.75 -2.99 -9.27
N VAL A 437 1.35 -2.65 -10.50
CA VAL A 437 0.43 -3.45 -11.32
C VAL A 437 1.23 -4.09 -12.46
N ARG A 438 1.15 -5.41 -12.57
CA ARG A 438 1.79 -6.17 -13.66
C ARG A 438 0.89 -6.29 -14.87
N GLY A 439 -0.41 -6.37 -14.66
CA GLY A 439 -1.40 -6.37 -15.73
C GLY A 439 -2.82 -6.56 -15.23
N ARG A 440 -3.73 -6.68 -16.18
CA ARG A 440 -5.16 -6.84 -15.94
C ARG A 440 -5.73 -7.91 -16.84
N GLN A 441 -6.76 -8.61 -16.38
CA GLN A 441 -7.49 -9.60 -17.18
C GLN A 441 -8.98 -9.25 -17.17
N GLY A 442 -9.52 -8.94 -18.34
CA GLY A 442 -10.93 -8.58 -18.49
C GLY A 442 -11.85 -9.81 -18.59
N ALA A 443 -13.13 -9.55 -18.84
CA ALA A 443 -14.16 -10.60 -19.00
C ALA A 443 -13.89 -11.57 -20.19
N ASP A 444 -13.06 -11.16 -21.15
CA ASP A 444 -12.64 -12.01 -22.28
C ASP A 444 -11.54 -13.02 -21.91
N GLY A 445 -11.05 -12.97 -20.67
CA GLY A 445 -9.99 -13.83 -20.17
C GLY A 445 -8.60 -13.49 -20.73
N ARG A 446 -8.42 -12.39 -21.45
CA ARG A 446 -7.12 -12.01 -22.01
C ARG A 446 -6.32 -11.17 -21.01
N PHE A 447 -5.12 -11.63 -20.69
CA PHE A 447 -4.18 -10.82 -19.89
C PHE A 447 -3.58 -9.69 -20.75
N VAL A 448 -3.66 -8.47 -20.22
CA VAL A 448 -3.08 -7.26 -20.79
C VAL A 448 -2.05 -6.73 -19.79
N ALA A 449 -0.77 -6.81 -20.16
CA ALA A 449 0.32 -6.28 -19.35
C ALA A 449 0.18 -4.78 -19.13
N ALA A 450 0.63 -4.30 -17.98
CA ALA A 450 0.74 -2.87 -17.70
C ALA A 450 1.78 -2.22 -18.65
N PRO A 451 1.67 -0.90 -18.91
CA PRO A 451 2.67 -0.19 -19.69
C PRO A 451 4.06 -0.29 -19.07
N GLU A 452 5.09 -0.33 -19.93
CA GLU A 452 6.48 -0.29 -19.49
C GLU A 452 6.78 1.01 -18.72
N PRO A 453 7.47 0.94 -17.56
CA PRO A 453 7.76 2.11 -16.75
C PRO A 453 8.79 3.05 -17.41
N GLU A 454 8.73 4.34 -17.05
CA GLU A 454 9.73 5.32 -17.49
C GLU A 454 11.13 4.89 -17.03
N ARG A 455 12.09 4.93 -17.96
CA ARG A 455 13.50 4.66 -17.72
C ARG A 455 14.34 5.90 -17.99
N ARG A 456 15.23 6.24 -17.05
CA ARG A 456 16.12 7.40 -17.19
C ARG A 456 17.52 7.11 -16.65
N GLN A 457 18.54 7.31 -17.47
CA GLN A 457 19.93 7.33 -17.00
C GLN A 457 20.15 8.55 -16.09
N VAL A 458 20.54 8.30 -14.83
CA VAL A 458 20.77 9.33 -13.80
C VAL A 458 22.26 9.67 -13.67
N VAL A 459 23.08 8.63 -13.59
CA VAL A 459 24.55 8.68 -13.60
C VAL A 459 25.07 7.58 -14.51
N SER A 460 26.30 7.70 -15.02
CA SER A 460 26.90 6.65 -15.84
C SER A 460 26.99 5.29 -15.12
N LYS A 461 27.00 4.20 -15.90
CA LYS A 461 27.27 2.84 -15.41
C LYS A 461 28.58 2.75 -14.62
N LYS A 462 29.61 3.48 -15.04
CA LYS A 462 30.90 3.55 -14.33
C LYS A 462 30.74 4.12 -12.92
N THR A 463 30.04 5.25 -12.80
CA THR A 463 29.77 5.89 -11.50
C THR A 463 28.92 4.99 -10.61
N ALA A 464 27.81 4.45 -11.12
CA ALA A 464 26.95 3.55 -10.36
C ALA A 464 27.72 2.34 -9.80
N ASN A 465 28.52 1.68 -10.64
CA ASN A 465 29.35 0.54 -10.20
C ASN A 465 30.44 0.93 -9.21
N THR A 466 30.98 2.15 -9.32
CA THR A 466 31.97 2.66 -8.36
C THR A 466 31.33 2.94 -7.01
N VAL A 467 30.15 3.58 -6.98
CA VAL A 467 29.37 3.82 -5.78
C VAL A 467 28.93 2.50 -5.13
N ALA A 468 28.48 1.52 -5.93
CA ALA A 468 28.12 0.19 -5.45
C ALA A 468 29.29 -0.51 -4.74
N LYS A 469 30.52 -0.34 -5.22
CA LYS A 469 31.74 -0.85 -4.56
C LYS A 469 32.05 -0.09 -3.28
N MET A 470 31.93 1.24 -3.26
CA MET A 470 32.09 2.03 -2.03
C MET A 470 31.06 1.67 -0.96
N LEU A 471 29.82 1.35 -1.34
CA LEU A 471 28.75 0.90 -0.45
C LEU A 471 29.01 -0.49 0.16
N GLN A 472 29.80 -1.34 -0.50
CA GLN A 472 30.20 -2.63 0.10
C GLN A 472 31.13 -2.42 1.29
N SER A 473 32.04 -1.43 1.24
CA SER A 473 32.88 -1.07 2.38
C SER A 473 32.08 -0.63 3.62
N VAL A 474 30.83 -0.16 3.47
CA VAL A 474 29.97 0.17 4.62
C VAL A 474 29.55 -1.09 5.39
N VAL A 475 29.41 -2.21 4.70
CA VAL A 475 28.93 -3.49 5.25
C VAL A 475 30.10 -4.39 5.62
N ASP A 476 31.12 -4.48 4.78
CA ASP A 476 32.22 -5.45 4.89
C ASP A 476 33.43 -4.94 5.67
N ASP A 477 33.60 -3.63 5.83
CA ASP A 477 34.67 -3.08 6.67
C ASP A 477 34.34 -3.26 8.16
N ARG A 478 35.37 -3.51 9.00
CA ARG A 478 35.19 -3.62 10.46
C ARG A 478 34.77 -2.30 11.10
N GLU A 479 35.19 -1.20 10.49
CA GLU A 479 34.85 0.16 10.88
C GLU A 479 33.61 0.70 10.14
N GLY A 480 32.98 -0.15 9.31
CA GLY A 480 31.77 0.17 8.59
C GLY A 480 30.55 0.27 9.50
N THR A 481 29.62 1.15 9.15
CA THR A 481 28.41 1.40 9.96
C THR A 481 27.28 0.38 9.73
N GLY A 482 27.45 -0.56 8.78
CA GLY A 482 26.41 -1.48 8.30
C GLY A 482 26.67 -2.98 8.52
N VAL A 483 27.61 -3.36 9.38
CA VAL A 483 28.09 -4.75 9.56
C VAL A 483 26.98 -5.77 9.83
N GLY A 484 25.89 -5.37 10.50
CA GLY A 484 24.74 -6.25 10.78
C GLY A 484 23.96 -6.72 9.53
N ALA A 485 24.21 -6.10 8.38
CA ALA A 485 23.55 -6.42 7.11
C ALA A 485 24.30 -7.46 6.26
N ARG A 486 25.43 -8.02 6.74
CA ARG A 486 26.18 -9.07 6.03
C ARG A 486 25.35 -10.33 5.85
N ILE A 487 25.37 -10.86 4.62
CA ILE A 487 24.71 -12.09 4.22
C ILE A 487 25.78 -13.08 3.74
N PRO A 488 26.01 -14.19 4.43
CA PRO A 488 27.00 -15.18 4.00
C PRO A 488 26.76 -15.64 2.56
N GLY A 489 27.83 -15.63 1.75
CA GLY A 489 27.79 -16.02 0.34
C GLY A 489 27.37 -14.91 -0.63
N TYR A 490 26.84 -13.78 -0.15
CA TYR A 490 26.42 -12.66 -1.00
C TYR A 490 27.19 -11.39 -0.68
N ARG A 491 27.60 -10.67 -1.72
CA ARG A 491 28.11 -9.31 -1.58
C ARG A 491 26.94 -8.36 -1.39
N VAL A 492 27.01 -7.51 -0.37
CA VAL A 492 25.93 -6.59 -0.01
C VAL A 492 26.43 -5.15 -0.11
N ALA A 493 25.73 -4.32 -0.86
CA ALA A 493 25.96 -2.88 -0.89
C ALA A 493 24.85 -2.21 -0.08
N GLY A 494 25.19 -1.38 0.90
CA GLY A 494 24.16 -0.70 1.68
C GLY A 494 24.66 0.47 2.51
N LYS A 495 23.72 1.18 3.12
CA LYS A 495 23.97 2.32 3.99
C LYS A 495 22.93 2.39 5.09
N THR A 496 23.41 2.55 6.33
CA THR A 496 22.57 2.96 7.45
C THR A 496 22.33 4.46 7.44
N GLY A 497 21.13 4.85 7.88
CA GLY A 497 20.74 6.21 8.19
C GLY A 497 20.20 6.33 9.60
N THR A 498 20.55 7.43 10.25
CA THR A 498 19.89 7.93 11.45
C THR A 498 19.68 9.42 11.23
N SER A 499 18.45 9.89 11.39
CA SER A 499 18.12 11.31 11.28
C SER A 499 17.25 11.73 12.46
N ASN A 500 17.35 13.01 12.80
CA ASN A 500 16.41 13.61 13.74
C ASN A 500 15.05 13.66 13.05
N ARG A 501 14.00 13.30 13.80
CA ARG A 501 12.64 13.37 13.29
C ARG A 501 12.06 14.74 13.62
N VAL A 502 11.42 15.39 12.65
CA VAL A 502 10.66 16.62 12.87
C VAL A 502 9.30 16.25 13.47
N ASP A 503 8.95 16.83 14.61
CA ASP A 503 7.60 16.77 15.14
C ASP A 503 6.73 17.81 14.41
N PRO A 504 5.72 17.38 13.63
CA PRO A 504 4.89 18.28 12.84
C PRO A 504 4.07 19.26 13.69
N ARG A 505 3.83 18.96 14.98
CA ARG A 505 3.08 19.86 15.88
C ARG A 505 3.91 21.02 16.37
N THR A 506 5.20 20.81 16.59
CA THR A 506 6.11 21.81 17.18
C THR A 506 7.05 22.44 16.15
N GLY A 507 7.22 21.80 14.99
CA GLY A 507 8.20 22.18 13.97
C GLY A 507 9.65 21.98 14.42
N ARG A 508 9.88 21.22 15.50
CA ARG A 508 11.20 21.00 16.10
C ARG A 508 11.58 19.53 16.01
N TYR A 509 12.87 19.24 16.18
CA TYR A 509 13.34 17.87 16.25
C TYR A 509 12.89 17.20 17.56
N HIS A 510 12.28 16.03 17.43
CA HIS A 510 11.89 15.16 18.53
C HIS A 510 11.82 13.70 18.06
N GLY A 511 12.64 12.85 18.69
CA GLY A 511 12.82 11.46 18.28
C GLY A 511 13.70 11.31 17.05
N TYR A 512 13.80 10.07 16.57
CA TYR A 512 14.71 9.68 15.50
C TYR A 512 14.02 8.82 14.44
N THR A 513 14.52 8.90 13.21
CA THR A 513 14.24 7.91 12.17
C THR A 513 15.47 7.03 11.99
N ALA A 514 15.29 5.72 12.19
CA ALA A 514 16.32 4.72 11.96
C ALA A 514 16.07 4.03 10.61
N SER A 515 17.06 3.97 9.72
CA SER A 515 16.88 3.39 8.39
C SER A 515 18.09 2.59 7.90
N PHE A 516 17.83 1.65 7.00
CA PHE A 516 18.86 0.95 6.26
C PHE A 516 18.40 0.74 4.82
N ALA A 517 19.25 1.08 3.87
CA ALA A 517 19.02 0.92 2.45
C ALA A 517 20.12 0.03 1.87
N GLY A 518 19.79 -0.94 1.02
CA GLY A 518 20.81 -1.72 0.35
C GLY A 518 20.28 -2.63 -0.74
N PHE A 519 21.19 -3.25 -1.47
CA PHE A 519 20.87 -4.20 -2.52
C PHE A 519 21.87 -5.35 -2.53
N ALA A 520 21.41 -6.50 -3.00
CA ALA A 520 22.22 -7.68 -3.18
C ALA A 520 21.74 -8.51 -4.38
N PRO A 521 22.61 -9.35 -4.96
CA PRO A 521 24.08 -9.35 -4.80
C PRO A 521 24.71 -8.07 -5.37
N ALA A 522 25.72 -7.49 -4.75
CA ALA A 522 26.28 -6.19 -5.19
C ALA A 522 27.05 -6.26 -6.52
N ASP A 523 27.48 -7.46 -6.92
CA ASP A 523 28.18 -7.78 -8.15
C ASP A 523 27.25 -8.09 -9.34
N ASN A 524 26.03 -8.56 -9.06
CA ASN A 524 24.97 -8.72 -10.03
C ASN A 524 23.61 -8.40 -9.39
N PRO A 525 23.28 -7.11 -9.18
CA PRO A 525 22.15 -6.72 -8.36
C PRO A 525 20.82 -7.25 -8.88
N ARG A 526 20.05 -7.83 -7.95
CA ARG A 526 18.72 -8.36 -8.25
C ARG A 526 17.63 -7.59 -7.52
N VAL A 527 17.80 -7.32 -6.24
CA VAL A 527 16.76 -6.71 -5.41
C VAL A 527 17.35 -5.66 -4.47
N THR A 528 16.60 -4.58 -4.27
CA THR A 528 16.87 -3.55 -3.25
C THR A 528 15.89 -3.73 -2.11
N VAL A 529 16.37 -3.63 -0.88
CA VAL A 529 15.55 -3.59 0.34
C VAL A 529 15.83 -2.28 1.06
N TYR A 530 14.77 -1.57 1.38
CA TYR A 530 14.80 -0.39 2.23
C TYR A 530 13.95 -0.62 3.48
N CYS A 531 14.51 -0.32 4.65
CA CYS A 531 13.81 -0.31 5.93
C CYS A 531 13.89 1.08 6.55
N ALA A 532 12.78 1.54 7.13
CA ALA A 532 12.77 2.67 8.05
C ALA A 532 11.85 2.40 9.24
N VAL A 533 12.26 2.87 10.42
CA VAL A 533 11.50 2.79 11.67
C VAL A 533 11.46 4.18 12.29
N GLN A 534 10.25 4.66 12.56
CA GLN A 534 10.01 5.99 13.11
C GLN A 534 9.87 5.96 14.62
N ASP A 535 10.62 6.85 15.26
CA ASP A 535 10.51 7.17 16.68
C ASP A 535 10.59 5.94 17.61
N PRO A 536 11.66 5.11 17.51
CA PRO A 536 11.87 3.98 18.41
C PRO A 536 12.05 4.49 19.85
N LYS A 537 11.34 3.88 20.81
CA LYS A 537 11.27 4.36 22.21
C LYS A 537 12.18 3.61 23.19
N ARG A 538 12.80 2.50 22.76
CA ARG A 538 13.76 1.74 23.58
C ARG A 538 15.21 2.10 23.25
N ILE A 539 16.15 1.60 24.06
CA ILE A 539 17.59 1.82 23.87
C ILE A 539 18.02 1.34 22.48
N GLY A 540 18.82 2.16 21.80
CA GLY A 540 19.26 1.97 20.42
C GLY A 540 18.34 2.72 19.46
N HIS A 541 18.91 3.69 18.73
CA HIS A 541 18.20 4.48 17.72
C HIS A 541 18.93 4.47 16.36
N TYR A 542 20.02 3.70 16.25
CA TYR A 542 20.83 3.65 15.03
C TYR A 542 20.22 2.71 13.99
N GLY A 543 20.19 3.16 12.74
CA GLY A 543 19.68 2.38 11.60
C GLY A 543 20.30 0.99 11.46
N GLY A 544 21.61 0.86 11.68
CA GLY A 544 22.32 -0.43 11.62
C GLY A 544 21.90 -1.42 12.70
N GLN A 545 21.45 -0.94 13.86
CA GLN A 545 20.99 -1.78 14.98
C GLN A 545 19.52 -2.19 14.85
N ILE A 546 18.69 -1.30 14.30
CA ILE A 546 17.23 -1.52 14.17
C ILE A 546 16.89 -2.12 12.81
N CYS A 547 17.26 -1.43 11.73
CA CYS A 547 16.90 -1.81 10.36
C CYS A 547 17.91 -2.75 9.70
N GLY A 548 19.16 -2.82 10.17
CA GLY A 548 20.15 -3.79 9.67
C GLY A 548 19.68 -5.25 9.76
N PRO A 549 19.18 -5.72 10.92
CA PRO A 549 18.60 -7.06 11.04
C PRO A 549 17.37 -7.30 10.16
N VAL A 550 16.47 -6.30 10.05
CA VAL A 550 15.30 -6.38 9.16
C VAL A 550 15.74 -6.52 7.71
N PHE A 551 16.67 -5.68 7.26
CA PHE A 551 17.25 -5.76 5.93
C PHE A 551 17.82 -7.16 5.66
N LYS A 552 18.64 -7.69 6.58
CA LYS A 552 19.25 -9.01 6.42
C LYS A 552 18.22 -10.10 6.26
N GLN A 553 17.23 -10.17 7.16
CA GLN A 553 16.18 -11.18 7.14
C GLN A 553 15.38 -11.13 5.84
N VAL A 554 14.96 -9.94 5.41
CA VAL A 554 14.15 -9.76 4.20
C VAL A 554 14.97 -10.03 2.95
N MET A 555 16.21 -9.54 2.89
CA MET A 555 17.10 -9.77 1.75
C MET A 555 17.45 -11.25 1.59
N GLU A 556 17.78 -11.96 2.67
CA GLU A 556 18.04 -13.41 2.63
C GLU A 556 16.83 -14.20 2.13
N PHE A 557 15.62 -13.82 2.58
CA PHE A 557 14.39 -14.42 2.12
C PHE A 557 14.17 -14.15 0.63
N SER A 558 14.22 -12.88 0.20
CA SER A 558 14.06 -12.48 -1.20
C SER A 558 15.05 -13.16 -2.13
N LEU A 559 16.33 -13.25 -1.77
CA LEU A 559 17.34 -13.92 -2.59
C LEU A 559 17.06 -15.42 -2.77
N LYS A 560 16.56 -16.08 -1.72
CA LYS A 560 16.15 -17.49 -1.79
C LYS A 560 14.90 -17.68 -2.63
N THR A 561 13.86 -16.87 -2.40
CA THR A 561 12.60 -16.92 -3.17
C THR A 561 12.85 -16.67 -4.65
N LEU A 562 13.68 -15.68 -4.99
CA LEU A 562 14.05 -15.35 -6.36
C LEU A 562 15.16 -16.25 -6.94
N GLN A 563 15.59 -17.29 -6.20
CA GLN A 563 16.60 -18.27 -6.62
C GLN A 563 17.91 -17.63 -7.12
N VAL A 564 18.35 -16.56 -6.46
CA VAL A 564 19.52 -15.80 -6.87
C VAL A 564 20.80 -16.51 -6.43
N PRO A 565 21.75 -16.80 -7.33
CA PRO A 565 22.99 -17.47 -6.95
C PRO A 565 23.87 -16.58 -6.04
N PRO A 566 24.62 -17.17 -5.09
CA PRO A 566 25.64 -16.47 -4.30
C PRO A 566 26.72 -15.80 -5.16
N SER A 567 27.38 -14.77 -4.65
CA SER A 567 28.30 -13.88 -5.38
C SER A 567 29.63 -14.50 -5.82
N GLY A 568 29.95 -15.76 -5.45
CA GLY A 568 31.12 -16.51 -5.92
C GLY A 568 32.52 -15.92 -5.61
N ALA A 569 32.63 -14.67 -5.18
CA ALA A 569 33.87 -13.95 -4.89
C ALA A 569 33.66 -12.92 -3.76
N GLU A 570 34.75 -12.55 -3.08
CA GLU A 570 34.73 -11.52 -2.04
C GLU A 570 34.54 -10.11 -2.61
N ALA A 571 34.09 -9.19 -1.75
CA ALA A 571 33.94 -7.80 -2.12
C ALA A 571 35.32 -7.12 -2.36
N PRO A 572 35.51 -6.38 -3.46
CA PRO A 572 36.68 -5.56 -3.65
C PRO A 572 36.62 -4.40 -2.65
N GLY A 573 37.50 -4.44 -1.64
CA GLY A 573 37.60 -3.37 -0.66
C GLY A 573 38.32 -2.15 -1.22
N PHE A 574 37.70 -0.98 -1.15
CA PHE A 574 38.46 0.27 -1.21
C PHE A 574 39.11 0.53 0.16
N PRO A 575 40.36 1.04 0.20
CA PRO A 575 40.93 1.50 1.46
C PRO A 575 40.08 2.63 2.03
N VAL A 576 39.64 2.48 3.28
CA VAL A 576 38.80 3.46 4.00
C VAL A 576 39.65 4.62 4.52
N THR A 577 40.86 4.33 4.99
CA THR A 577 41.79 5.31 5.54
C THR A 577 43.06 5.43 4.69
N TYR A 578 43.81 6.50 4.91
CA TYR A 578 45.18 6.63 4.39
C TYR A 578 46.12 7.14 5.49
N ASP A 579 47.39 6.78 5.38
CA ASP A 579 48.44 7.27 6.28
C ASP A 579 48.90 8.67 5.80
N PRO A 580 48.73 9.74 6.60
CA PRO A 580 49.16 11.08 6.24
C PRO A 580 50.70 11.24 6.21
N HIS A 581 51.45 10.34 6.84
CA HIS A 581 52.91 10.38 6.92
C HIS A 581 53.59 9.56 5.82
N LYS A 582 52.84 8.73 5.09
CA LYS A 582 53.37 7.93 3.98
C LYS A 582 53.34 8.77 2.69
N LYS A 583 54.52 9.13 2.16
CA LYS A 583 54.66 9.76 0.84
C LYS A 583 54.04 8.86 -0.22
N THR A 584 53.25 9.45 -1.12
CA THR A 584 52.72 8.78 -2.31
C THR A 584 53.85 8.65 -3.33
N ASP A 585 54.11 7.43 -3.79
CA ASP A 585 54.88 7.19 -5.01
C ASP A 585 54.07 7.58 -6.25
#